data_AF-A0A349B7S7-F1
#
_entry.id   AF-A0A349B7S7-F1
#
_cell.length_a   1.000
_cell.length_b   1.000
_cell.length_c   1.000
_cell.angle_alpha   90.00
_cell.angle_beta   90.00
_cell.angle_gamma   90.00
#
_symmetry.space_group_name_H-M   'P 1'
#
loop_
_entity.id
_entity.type
_entity.pdbx_description
1 polymer ?
#
loop_
_entity_poly.entity_id
_entity_poly.type
_entity_poly.pdbx_seq_one_letter_code
_entity_poly.pdbx_strand_id
1 'polypeptide(L)' 'CLGSNLARMELRIAIERFLHRIPTFELADPGAVTWSGGQVRGPRSVPVRW' A
#
# COMPACT_ATOMS: atom_id res chain seq x y z
N CYS A 1 1.22 18.72 6.89
CA CYS A 1 0.96 18.00 8.16
C CYS A 1 2.27 17.97 8.95
N LEU A 2 2.24 18.09 10.28
CA LEU A 2 3.45 17.94 11.11
C LEU A 2 4.15 16.59 10.85
N GLY A 3 3.37 15.54 10.59
CA GLY A 3 3.89 14.20 10.27
C GLY A 3 4.42 14.02 8.84
N SER A 4 4.43 15.05 7.99
CA SER A 4 4.78 14.88 6.56
C SER A 4 6.22 14.37 6.34
N ASN A 5 7.16 14.68 7.23
CA ASN A 5 8.53 14.15 7.14
C ASN A 5 8.62 12.68 7.55
N LEU A 6 7.91 12.30 8.62
CA LEU A 6 7.82 10.90 9.05
C LEU A 6 7.16 10.04 7.97
N ALA A 7 6.00 10.47 7.45
CA ALA A 7 5.29 9.74 6.40
C ALA A 7 6.15 9.51 5.15
N ARG A 8 7.00 10.48 4.78
CA ARG A 8 7.95 10.32 3.66
C ARG A 8 9.01 9.26 3.96
N MET A 9 9.54 9.24 5.19
CA MET A 9 10.50 8.22 5.62
C MET A 9 9.86 6.82 5.61
N GLU A 10 8.67 6.69 6.17
CA GLU A 10 7.91 5.43 6.21
C GLU A 10 7.63 4.90 4.80
N LEU A 11 7.14 5.76 3.90
CA LEU A 11 6.84 5.36 2.52
C LEU A 11 8.10 4.87 1.78
N ARG A 12 9.23 5.57 1.96
CA ARG A 12 10.50 5.17 1.36
C ARG A 12 10.92 3.77 1.83
N ILE A 13 10.95 3.55 3.14
CA ILE A 13 11.35 2.26 3.71
C ILE A 13 10.36 1.15 3.32
N ALA A 14 9.06 1.42 3.38
CA ALA A 14 8.03 0.44 3.02
C ALA A 14 8.18 -0.03 1.57
N ILE A 15 8.33 0.89 0.61
CA ILE A 15 8.49 0.55 -0.80
C ILE A 15 9.82 -0.18 -1.04
N GLU A 16 10.93 0.34 -0.55
CA GLU A 16 12.26 -0.26 -0.75
C GLU A 16 12.32 -1.69 -0.22
N ARG A 17 11.84 -1.92 1.00
CA ARG A 17 11.92 -3.24 1.65
C ARG A 17 10.92 -4.23 1.08
N PHE A 18 9.74 -3.76 0.68
CA PHE A 18 8.75 -4.61 0.04
C PHE A 18 9.26 -5.10 -1.31
N LEU A 19 9.69 -4.19 -2.20
CA LEU A 19 10.17 -4.56 -3.54
C LEU A 19 11.46 -5.39 -3.51
N HIS A 20 12.34 -5.19 -2.52
CA HIS A 20 13.52 -6.03 -2.34
C HIS A 20 13.16 -7.49 -2.01
N ARG A 21 12.08 -7.73 -1.26
CA ARG A 21 11.68 -9.08 -0.83
C ARG A 21 10.68 -9.73 -1.79
N ILE A 22 9.80 -8.93 -2.37
CA ILE A 22 8.69 -9.34 -3.23
C ILE A 22 8.77 -8.48 -4.51
N PRO A 23 9.68 -8.81 -5.45
CA PRO A 23 9.93 -8.00 -6.63
C PRO A 23 8.81 -8.08 -7.67
N THR A 24 8.08 -9.19 -7.67
CA THR A 24 6.94 -9.45 -8.56
C THR A 24 5.76 -9.86 -7.73
N PHE A 25 4.63 -9.21 -7.92
CA PHE A 25 3.37 -9.50 -7.26
C PHE A 25 2.24 -8.99 -8.14
N GLU A 26 1.05 -9.52 -7.95
CA GLU A 26 -0.15 -9.11 -8.65
C GLU A 26 -1.35 -9.17 -7.72
N LEU A 27 -2.47 -8.57 -8.13
CA LEU A 27 -3.72 -8.71 -7.39
C LEU A 27 -4.15 -10.19 -7.43
N ALA A 28 -4.47 -10.74 -6.26
CA ALA A 28 -4.97 -12.11 -6.18
C ALA A 28 -6.36 -12.22 -6.83
N ASP A 29 -7.20 -11.19 -6.63
CA ASP A 29 -8.49 -11.00 -7.29
C ASP A 29 -8.76 -9.49 -7.42
N PRO A 30 -8.79 -8.92 -8.65
CA PRO A 30 -9.11 -7.51 -8.85
C PRO A 30 -10.49 -7.11 -8.31
N GLY A 31 -11.47 -8.03 -8.30
CA GLY A 31 -12.82 -7.79 -7.79
C GLY A 31 -12.91 -7.71 -6.27
N ALA A 32 -11.92 -8.21 -5.55
CA ALA A 32 -11.88 -8.19 -4.09
C ALA A 32 -11.29 -6.90 -3.49
N VAL A 33 -10.83 -5.96 -4.33
CA VAL A 33 -10.34 -4.66 -3.87
C VAL A 33 -11.51 -3.82 -3.38
N THR A 34 -11.47 -3.42 -2.11
CA THR A 34 -12.49 -2.55 -1.51
C THR A 34 -11.91 -1.20 -1.18
N TRP A 35 -12.72 -0.14 -1.25
CA TRP A 35 -12.29 1.25 -1.07
C TRP A 35 -12.97 1.90 0.13
N SER A 36 -12.27 2.82 0.79
CA SER A 36 -12.88 3.66 1.83
C SER A 36 -13.79 4.73 1.20
N GLY A 37 -14.98 4.93 1.77
CA GLY A 37 -15.87 6.07 1.46
C GLY A 37 -15.70 7.27 2.40
N GLY A 38 -14.76 7.19 3.34
CA GLY A 38 -14.51 8.22 4.36
C GLY A 38 -13.58 9.34 3.90
N GLN A 39 -13.26 10.27 4.81
CA GLN A 39 -12.41 11.44 4.53
C GLN A 39 -10.96 11.07 4.16
N VAL A 40 -10.45 9.95 4.67
CA VAL A 40 -9.14 9.40 4.28
C VAL A 40 -9.35 8.42 3.14
N ARG A 41 -8.91 8.81 1.94
CA ARG A 41 -9.03 8.03 0.71
C ARG A 41 -7.99 6.91 0.68
N GLY A 42 -8.41 5.71 0.29
CA GLY A 42 -7.53 4.58 0.02
C GLY A 42 -8.28 3.25 -0.01
N PRO A 43 -7.63 2.18 -0.49
CA PRO A 43 -8.21 0.85 -0.41
C PRO A 43 -8.28 0.36 1.04
N ARG A 44 -9.36 -0.33 1.40
CA ARG A 44 -9.55 -1.04 2.67
C ARG A 44 -8.97 -2.45 2.62
N SER A 45 -8.97 -3.06 1.44
CA SER A 45 -8.39 -4.38 1.19
C SER A 45 -7.75 -4.40 -0.20
N VAL A 46 -6.52 -4.90 -0.29
CA VAL A 46 -5.81 -5.15 -1.56
C VAL A 46 -5.15 -6.53 -1.48
N PRO A 47 -5.89 -7.63 -1.74
CA PRO A 47 -5.32 -8.97 -1.72
C PRO A 47 -4.29 -9.11 -2.85
N VAL A 48 -3.06 -9.47 -2.51
CA VAL A 48 -1.97 -9.70 -3.47
C VAL A 48 -1.46 -11.13 -3.36
N ARG A 49 -0.95 -11.65 -4.48
CA ARG A 49 -0.20 -12.90 -4.55
C ARG A 49 1.17 -12.64 -5.19
N TRP A 50 2.17 -13.41 -4.78
CA TRP A 50 3.56 -13.23 -5.17
C TRP A 50 4.28 -14.57 -5.30
#